data_AF-A0A7X9HHF5-F1
#
_entry.id   AF-A0A7X9HHF5-F1
#
_cell.length_a   1.000
_cell.length_b   1.000
_cell.length_c   1.000
_cell.angle_alpha   90.00
_cell.angle_beta   90.00
_cell.angle_gamma   90.00
#
_symmetry.space_group_name_H-M   'P 1'
#
loop_
_entity.id
_entity.type
_entity.pdbx_description
1 polymer ?
#
loop_
_entity_poly.entity_id
_entity_poly.type
_entity_poly.pdbx_seq_one_letter_code
_entity_poly.pdbx_strand_id
1 'polypeptide(L)'
;MISKKHSLSQRGFTLVELLIVIVIIGILAGVVIGVLNPIQQQNRARDAGLRANLDKMALSTKSLYASSPRTINRSPTTAEFIGGIANGAAGVGAGAVDCLAGANANSTTANVTCHFQLTGVNAPSGTGIGCGDLYRNTGNNQCNFVYYRTPDTFRLEVRGFATPFRTFIYDYVEDPNTGNVTEGFWNCAAAQAVDAALDAAECVRLNN
;
A
#
# COMPACT_ATOMS: atom_id res chain seq x y z
N MET A 1 70.37 -34.39 4.81
CA MET A 1 69.34 -33.36 4.52
C MET A 1 68.53 -33.13 5.79
N ILE A 2 68.63 -31.95 6.41
CA ILE A 2 67.88 -31.60 7.63
C ILE A 2 66.75 -30.65 7.26
N SER A 3 65.51 -31.07 7.50
CA SER A 3 64.29 -30.30 7.29
C SER A 3 64.02 -29.43 8.51
N LYS A 4 64.15 -28.10 8.38
CA LYS A 4 63.75 -27.16 9.44
C LYS A 4 62.22 -27.02 9.42
N LYS A 5 61.56 -27.54 10.46
CA LYS A 5 60.13 -27.39 10.71
C LYS A 5 59.89 -26.00 11.33
N HIS A 6 59.26 -25.08 10.60
CA HIS A 6 58.82 -23.80 11.16
C HIS A 6 57.64 -24.04 12.10
N SER A 7 57.82 -23.88 13.41
CA SER A 7 56.71 -23.82 14.36
C SER A 7 56.10 -22.41 14.32
N LEU A 8 54.85 -22.31 13.87
CA LEU A 8 54.08 -21.08 13.97
C LEU A 8 53.68 -20.91 15.45
N SER A 9 54.29 -19.94 16.13
CA SER A 9 53.97 -19.58 17.51
C SER A 9 52.52 -19.10 17.59
N GLN A 10 51.64 -19.92 18.18
CA GLN A 10 50.29 -19.48 18.55
C GLN A 10 50.39 -18.56 19.77
N ARG A 11 50.29 -17.26 19.53
CA ARG A 11 50.12 -16.26 20.59
C ARG A 11 48.68 -16.34 21.10
N GLY A 12 48.52 -16.63 22.39
CA GLY A 12 47.22 -16.67 23.05
C GLY A 12 46.61 -15.27 23.16
N PHE A 13 45.30 -15.17 22.95
CA PHE A 13 44.52 -13.95 23.11
C PHE A 13 44.53 -13.51 24.58
N THR A 14 44.81 -12.25 24.85
CA THR A 14 44.81 -11.75 26.24
C THR A 14 43.38 -11.48 26.72
N LEU A 15 43.10 -11.71 28.02
CA LEU A 15 41.80 -11.35 28.61
C LEU A 15 41.50 -9.84 28.46
N VAL A 16 42.56 -9.01 28.47
CA VAL A 16 42.45 -7.56 28.30
C VAL A 16 42.04 -7.21 26.88
N GLU A 17 42.57 -7.90 25.85
CA GLU A 17 42.12 -7.72 24.46
C GLU A 17 40.64 -8.07 24.30
N LEU A 18 40.18 -9.15 24.94
CA LEU A 18 38.77 -9.51 24.83
C LEU A 18 37.86 -8.51 25.56
N LEU A 19 38.32 -8.00 26.72
CA LEU A 19 37.59 -7.02 27.51
C LEU A 19 37.43 -5.67 26.79
N ILE A 20 38.48 -5.15 26.16
CA ILE A 20 38.38 -3.88 25.44
C ILE A 20 37.46 -4.02 24.20
N VAL A 21 37.47 -5.17 23.54
CA VAL A 21 36.63 -5.42 22.36
C VAL A 21 35.15 -5.42 22.73
N ILE A 22 34.73 -6.06 23.82
CA ILE A 22 33.31 -6.05 24.23
C ILE A 22 32.85 -4.64 24.64
N VAL A 23 33.74 -3.83 25.23
CA VAL A 23 33.45 -2.44 25.57
C VAL A 23 33.25 -1.60 24.30
N ILE A 24 34.16 -1.73 23.33
CA ILE A 24 34.05 -1.03 22.04
C ILE A 24 32.80 -1.45 21.27
N ILE A 25 32.51 -2.76 21.20
CA ILE A 25 31.28 -3.28 20.56
C ILE A 25 30.03 -2.74 21.26
N GLY A 26 30.04 -2.65 22.60
CA GLY A 26 28.92 -2.09 23.38
C GLY A 26 28.65 -0.62 23.06
N ILE A 27 29.71 0.20 22.95
CA ILE A 27 29.58 1.63 22.60
C ILE A 27 29.09 1.78 21.16
N LEU A 28 29.68 1.05 20.21
CA LEU A 28 29.28 1.11 18.79
C LEU A 28 27.83 0.66 18.59
N ALA A 29 27.39 -0.41 19.26
CA ALA A 29 26.02 -0.89 19.20
C ALA A 29 25.02 0.16 19.71
N GLY A 30 25.35 0.87 20.80
CA GLY A 30 24.50 1.94 21.33
C GLY A 30 24.30 3.11 20.35
N VAL A 31 25.38 3.57 19.70
CA VAL A 31 25.32 4.68 18.73
C VAL A 31 24.48 4.30 17.50
N VAL A 32 24.65 3.09 16.98
CA VAL A 32 23.93 2.60 15.78
C VAL A 32 22.42 2.60 16.01
N ILE A 33 21.95 2.10 17.16
CA ILE A 33 20.51 2.08 17.49
C ILE A 33 19.95 3.49 17.69
N GLY A 34 20.76 4.44 18.18
CA GLY A 34 20.33 5.83 18.33
C GLY A 34 20.13 6.57 16.99
N VAL A 35 20.90 6.22 15.96
CA VAL A 35 20.88 6.89 14.65
C VAL A 35 19.86 6.24 13.70
N LEU A 36 19.75 4.91 13.73
CA LEU A 36 18.76 4.19 12.92
C LEU A 36 17.44 4.16 13.69
N ASN A 37 16.39 4.73 13.12
CA ASN A 37 15.03 4.47 13.54
C ASN A 37 14.50 3.26 12.74
N PRO A 38 14.70 2.00 13.21
CA PRO A 38 14.34 0.81 12.44
C PRO A 38 12.85 0.78 12.11
N ILE A 39 12.02 1.38 12.96
CA ILE A 39 10.56 1.47 12.75
C ILE A 39 10.24 2.32 11.54
N GLN A 40 10.87 3.50 11.39
CA GLN A 40 10.65 4.36 10.23
C GLN A 40 11.16 3.72 8.94
N GLN A 41 12.27 2.99 8.99
CA GLN A 41 12.78 2.25 7.82
C GLN A 41 11.85 1.11 7.42
N GLN A 42 11.32 0.37 8.41
CA GLN A 42 10.35 -0.69 8.17
C GLN A 42 9.04 -0.13 7.60
N ASN A 43 8.55 0.99 8.12
CA ASN A 43 7.34 1.64 7.62
C ASN A 43 7.49 2.12 6.17
N ARG A 44 8.66 2.69 5.81
CA ARG A 44 8.96 3.05 4.40
C ARG A 44 8.96 1.84 3.47
N ALA A 45 9.52 0.70 3.91
CA ALA A 45 9.50 -0.53 3.13
C ALA A 45 8.07 -1.07 2.95
N ARG A 46 7.25 -1.01 4.00
CA ARG A 46 5.82 -1.39 3.93
C ARG A 46 5.04 -0.46 3.00
N ASP A 47 5.28 0.85 3.07
CA ASP A 47 4.66 1.83 2.17
C ASP A 47 5.01 1.58 0.71
N ALA A 48 6.27 1.24 0.41
CA ALA A 48 6.67 0.84 -0.93
C ALA A 48 5.90 -0.41 -1.42
N GLY A 49 5.71 -1.40 -0.53
CA GLY A 49 4.88 -2.57 -0.82
C GLY A 49 3.41 -2.22 -1.06
N LEU A 50 2.84 -1.30 -0.28
CA LEU A 50 1.46 -0.84 -0.48
C LEU A 50 1.27 -0.12 -1.81
N ARG A 51 2.20 0.75 -2.19
CA ARG A 51 2.17 1.43 -3.51
C ARG A 51 2.26 0.43 -4.64
N ALA A 52 3.20 -0.52 -4.56
CA ALA A 52 3.33 -1.57 -5.58
C ALA A 52 2.08 -2.45 -5.70
N ASN A 53 1.39 -2.72 -4.59
CA ASN A 53 0.10 -3.39 -4.64
C ASN A 53 -0.94 -2.50 -5.31
N LEU A 54 -1.08 -1.22 -4.91
CA LEU A 54 -2.01 -0.27 -5.53
C LEU A 54 -1.79 -0.15 -7.05
N ASP A 55 -0.54 -0.11 -7.51
CA ASP A 55 -0.20 -0.05 -8.94
C ASP A 55 -0.62 -1.30 -9.70
N LYS A 56 -0.46 -2.49 -9.11
CA LYS A 56 -0.94 -3.75 -9.71
C LYS A 56 -2.46 -3.77 -9.81
N MET A 57 -3.13 -3.25 -8.79
CA MET A 57 -4.58 -3.13 -8.77
C MET A 57 -5.06 -2.17 -9.86
N ALA A 58 -4.47 -0.98 -9.92
CA ALA A 58 -4.72 0.00 -10.96
C ALA A 58 -4.50 -0.59 -12.37
N LEU A 59 -3.40 -1.33 -12.56
CA LEU A 59 -3.10 -2.01 -13.82
C LEU A 59 -4.14 -3.08 -14.18
N SER A 60 -4.60 -3.86 -13.21
CA SER A 60 -5.67 -4.83 -13.44
C SER A 60 -6.98 -4.12 -13.81
N THR A 61 -7.38 -3.09 -13.06
CA THR A 61 -8.62 -2.35 -13.31
C THR A 61 -8.60 -1.63 -14.66
N LYS A 62 -7.49 -0.97 -15.04
CA LYS A 62 -7.38 -0.33 -16.35
C LYS A 62 -7.40 -1.33 -17.51
N SER A 63 -6.90 -2.55 -17.29
CA SER A 63 -6.96 -3.61 -18.32
C SER A 63 -8.42 -3.98 -18.63
N LEU A 64 -9.30 -3.94 -17.62
CA LEU A 64 -10.73 -4.17 -17.78
C LEU A 64 -11.41 -3.03 -18.55
N TYR A 65 -10.99 -1.77 -18.33
CA TYR A 65 -11.42 -0.64 -19.17
C TYR A 65 -11.00 -0.81 -20.63
N ALA A 66 -9.77 -1.26 -20.88
CA ALA A 66 -9.23 -1.45 -22.21
C ALA A 66 -9.89 -2.62 -22.96
N SER A 67 -10.30 -3.68 -22.25
CA SER A 67 -10.99 -4.82 -22.85
C SER A 67 -12.49 -4.61 -23.04
N SER A 68 -13.08 -3.61 -22.39
CA SER A 68 -14.52 -3.34 -22.46
C SER A 68 -14.85 -2.38 -23.59
N PRO A 69 -15.98 -2.57 -24.32
CA PRO A 69 -16.44 -1.62 -25.33
C PRO A 69 -16.56 -0.19 -24.76
N ARG A 70 -16.31 0.82 -25.61
CA ARG A 70 -16.46 2.21 -25.20
C ARG A 70 -17.94 2.60 -25.18
N THR A 71 -18.57 2.42 -24.02
CA THR A 71 -19.95 2.81 -23.75
C THR A 71 -20.02 3.71 -22.52
N ILE A 72 -21.12 4.43 -22.35
CA ILE A 72 -21.42 5.13 -21.09
C ILE A 72 -21.55 4.07 -19.97
N ASN A 73 -21.13 4.40 -18.76
CA ASN A 73 -21.24 3.51 -17.59
C ASN A 73 -20.35 2.26 -17.65
N ARG A 74 -19.12 2.40 -18.16
CA ARG A 74 -18.21 1.27 -18.40
C ARG A 74 -17.19 0.99 -17.29
N SER A 75 -17.29 1.68 -16.15
CA SER A 75 -16.44 1.39 -15.01
C SER A 75 -16.55 -0.08 -14.60
N PRO A 76 -15.44 -0.80 -14.35
CA PRO A 76 -15.45 -2.16 -13.84
C PRO A 76 -16.34 -2.26 -12.62
N THR A 77 -17.29 -3.16 -12.67
CA THR A 77 -18.12 -3.50 -11.53
C THR A 77 -17.24 -4.02 -10.39
N THR A 78 -17.75 -4.01 -9.17
CA THR A 78 -17.01 -4.56 -8.04
C THR A 78 -16.63 -6.03 -8.28
N ALA A 79 -17.50 -6.81 -8.93
CA ALA A 79 -17.22 -8.22 -9.23
C ALA A 79 -16.04 -8.36 -10.21
N GLU A 80 -16.01 -7.56 -11.27
CA GLU A 80 -14.91 -7.55 -12.24
C GLU A 80 -13.61 -7.06 -11.60
N PHE A 81 -13.69 -6.02 -10.78
CA PHE A 81 -12.55 -5.54 -9.99
C PHE A 81 -11.99 -6.67 -9.11
N ILE A 82 -12.80 -7.27 -8.25
CA ILE A 82 -12.40 -8.38 -7.36
C ILE A 82 -11.79 -9.53 -8.16
N GLY A 83 -12.41 -9.91 -9.29
CA GLY A 83 -11.89 -10.93 -10.18
C GLY A 83 -10.52 -10.56 -10.78
N GLY A 84 -10.31 -9.30 -11.12
CA GLY A 84 -9.03 -8.80 -11.62
C GLY A 84 -7.91 -8.85 -10.57
N ILE A 85 -8.17 -8.37 -9.35
CA ILE A 85 -7.18 -8.37 -8.28
C ILE A 85 -6.86 -9.77 -7.75
N ALA A 86 -7.82 -10.70 -7.74
CA ALA A 86 -7.57 -12.08 -7.36
C ALA A 86 -6.52 -12.77 -8.25
N ASN A 87 -6.35 -12.30 -9.49
CA ASN A 87 -5.40 -12.85 -10.46
C ASN A 87 -4.09 -12.03 -10.59
N GLY A 88 -4.04 -10.79 -10.09
CA GLY A 88 -2.93 -9.85 -10.31
C GLY A 88 -2.23 -9.28 -9.06
N ALA A 89 -2.85 -9.37 -7.87
CA ALA A 89 -2.30 -8.89 -6.60
C ALA A 89 -2.23 -10.02 -5.56
N ALA A 90 -1.60 -9.76 -4.40
CA ALA A 90 -1.76 -10.64 -3.24
C ALA A 90 -3.28 -10.80 -2.99
N GLY A 91 -3.80 -12.03 -3.12
CA GLY A 91 -5.23 -12.27 -3.30
C GLY A 91 -6.13 -11.58 -2.27
N VAL A 92 -7.36 -11.29 -2.67
CA VAL A 92 -8.39 -10.77 -1.75
C VAL A 92 -8.91 -11.93 -0.91
N GLY A 93 -8.91 -11.80 0.42
CA GLY A 93 -9.46 -12.83 1.29
C GLY A 93 -10.95 -13.06 1.03
N ALA A 94 -11.42 -14.31 1.16
CA ALA A 94 -12.86 -14.59 1.11
C ALA A 94 -13.60 -13.80 2.20
N GLY A 95 -14.67 -13.08 1.81
CA GLY A 95 -15.42 -12.21 2.73
C GLY A 95 -14.66 -10.95 3.18
N ALA A 96 -13.65 -10.52 2.42
CA ALA A 96 -12.79 -9.38 2.76
C ALA A 96 -13.11 -8.09 2.00
N VAL A 97 -14.24 -8.03 1.29
CA VAL A 97 -14.72 -6.83 0.61
C VAL A 97 -16.09 -6.48 1.14
N ASP A 98 -16.18 -5.30 1.75
CA ASP A 98 -17.43 -4.69 2.17
C ASP A 98 -17.72 -3.51 1.24
N CYS A 99 -18.73 -3.67 0.39
CA CYS A 99 -19.19 -2.59 -0.47
C CYS A 99 -20.40 -1.95 0.16
N LEU A 100 -20.23 -0.70 0.60
CA LEU A 100 -21.35 0.11 1.04
C LEU A 100 -22.11 0.54 -0.22
N ALA A 101 -23.01 -0.33 -0.62
CA ALA A 101 -23.88 -0.10 -1.73
C ALA A 101 -25.02 0.80 -1.26
N GLY A 102 -25.28 1.87 -2.00
CA GLY A 102 -26.67 2.10 -2.37
C GLY A 102 -27.15 0.87 -3.17
N ALA A 103 -27.52 -0.20 -2.48
CA ALA A 103 -28.22 -1.40 -2.97
C ALA A 103 -27.70 -2.21 -4.19
N ASN A 104 -26.56 -1.94 -4.84
CA ASN A 104 -26.02 -2.90 -5.83
C ASN A 104 -24.49 -2.76 -6.11
N ALA A 105 -23.66 -3.67 -5.60
CA ALA A 105 -22.22 -3.74 -5.91
C ALA A 105 -21.95 -3.94 -7.43
N ASN A 106 -22.95 -4.41 -8.17
CA ASN A 106 -22.91 -4.64 -9.62
C ASN A 106 -23.64 -3.57 -10.45
N SER A 107 -24.12 -2.47 -9.85
CA SER A 107 -24.81 -1.41 -10.62
C SER A 107 -23.82 -0.67 -11.51
N THR A 108 -24.04 -0.65 -12.82
CA THR A 108 -23.20 0.11 -13.75
C THR A 108 -23.45 1.62 -13.65
N THR A 109 -24.58 2.06 -13.08
CA THR A 109 -25.02 3.46 -13.10
C THR A 109 -24.94 4.18 -11.76
N ALA A 110 -24.56 3.49 -10.69
CA ALA A 110 -24.47 4.06 -9.35
C ALA A 110 -23.01 4.22 -8.92
N ASN A 111 -22.77 5.22 -8.06
CA ASN A 111 -21.51 5.35 -7.35
C ASN A 111 -21.40 4.22 -6.33
N VAL A 112 -20.27 3.53 -6.29
CA VAL A 112 -20.03 2.42 -5.37
C VAL A 112 -18.70 2.63 -4.67
N THR A 113 -18.72 2.49 -3.34
CA THR A 113 -17.53 2.48 -2.49
C THR A 113 -17.39 1.11 -1.85
N CYS A 114 -16.20 0.53 -1.95
CA CYS A 114 -15.84 -0.74 -1.39
C CYS A 114 -14.59 -0.63 -0.53
N HIS A 115 -14.65 -1.16 0.68
CA HIS A 115 -13.53 -1.30 1.61
C HIS A 115 -13.06 -2.74 1.60
N PHE A 116 -11.75 -2.96 1.57
CA PHE A 116 -11.21 -4.31 1.59
C PHE A 116 -9.79 -4.41 2.16
N GLN A 117 -9.35 -5.65 2.35
CA GLN A 117 -7.98 -6.00 2.71
C GLN A 117 -7.41 -7.06 1.77
N LEU A 118 -6.10 -6.98 1.53
CA LEU A 118 -5.36 -7.99 0.77
C LEU A 118 -4.79 -9.03 1.74
N THR A 119 -4.84 -10.31 1.37
CA THR A 119 -4.25 -11.38 2.17
C THR A 119 -2.73 -11.21 2.22
N GLY A 120 -2.15 -11.31 3.42
CA GLY A 120 -0.70 -11.15 3.63
C GLY A 120 -0.22 -9.69 3.61
N VAL A 121 -1.12 -8.72 3.42
CA VAL A 121 -0.81 -7.30 3.54
C VAL A 121 -1.42 -6.78 4.83
N ASN A 122 -0.60 -6.69 5.87
CA ASN A 122 -0.95 -5.91 7.04
C ASN A 122 -0.80 -4.44 6.62
N ALA A 123 -1.90 -3.74 6.33
CA ALA A 123 -1.99 -2.27 6.26
C ALA A 123 -2.47 -1.70 7.62
N PRO A 124 -2.21 -0.42 7.94
CA PRO A 124 -2.50 0.12 9.25
C PRO A 124 -4.01 0.38 9.38
N SER A 125 -4.68 -0.35 10.27
CA SER A 125 -6.06 -0.07 10.66
C SER A 125 -6.10 1.25 11.46
N GLY A 126 -6.82 2.26 11.00
CA GLY A 126 -7.05 3.44 11.83
C GLY A 126 -8.34 4.16 11.51
N THR A 127 -8.85 4.90 12.50
CA THR A 127 -10.15 5.59 12.56
C THR A 127 -10.15 6.96 11.85
N GLY A 128 -9.69 7.04 10.60
CA GLY A 128 -9.76 8.25 9.74
C GLY A 128 -10.66 8.03 8.53
N ILE A 129 -11.05 9.11 7.84
CA ILE A 129 -12.05 9.14 6.73
C ILE A 129 -11.94 7.87 5.88
N GLY A 130 -12.93 6.98 6.03
CA GLY A 130 -12.97 5.66 5.42
C GLY A 130 -13.12 4.49 6.39
N CYS A 131 -12.82 4.66 7.69
CA CYS A 131 -12.88 3.55 8.67
C CYS A 131 -13.44 3.90 10.05
N GLY A 132 -13.74 5.18 10.29
CA GLY A 132 -14.25 5.66 11.58
C GLY A 132 -15.77 5.82 11.69
N ASP A 133 -16.49 6.02 10.58
CA ASP A 133 -17.92 6.40 10.65
C ASP A 133 -18.88 5.53 9.82
N LEU A 134 -18.36 4.56 9.05
CA LEU A 134 -19.19 3.64 8.24
C LEU A 134 -19.17 2.18 8.70
N TYR A 135 -18.29 1.79 9.62
CA TYR A 135 -18.29 0.47 10.26
C TYR A 135 -19.23 0.43 11.48
N ARG A 136 -20.53 0.67 11.27
CA ARG A 136 -21.55 0.24 12.24
C ARG A 136 -21.98 -1.19 11.88
N ASN A 137 -21.31 -2.17 12.50
CA ASN A 137 -21.73 -3.58 12.63
C ASN A 137 -21.18 -4.63 11.65
N THR A 138 -19.86 -4.69 11.43
CA THR A 138 -19.25 -5.99 11.09
C THR A 138 -17.86 -6.06 11.69
N GLY A 139 -17.64 -6.99 12.62
CA GLY A 139 -16.46 -7.06 13.49
C GLY A 139 -15.13 -7.42 12.81
N ASN A 140 -14.91 -7.04 11.56
CA ASN A 140 -13.68 -7.31 10.83
C ASN A 140 -12.99 -5.99 10.43
N ASN A 141 -11.75 -5.78 10.89
CA ASN A 141 -10.89 -4.59 10.68
C ASN A 141 -10.45 -4.35 9.20
N GLN A 142 -11.34 -4.47 8.20
CA GLN A 142 -10.96 -4.62 6.78
C GLN A 142 -10.93 -3.29 6.03
N CYS A 143 -10.06 -2.38 6.48
CA CYS A 143 -10.24 -0.96 6.23
C CYS A 143 -8.98 -0.29 5.66
N ASN A 144 -8.23 -1.06 4.88
CA ASN A 144 -6.89 -0.73 4.45
C ASN A 144 -6.85 -0.15 3.04
N PHE A 145 -7.69 -0.69 2.16
CA PHE A 145 -7.84 -0.26 0.79
C PHE A 145 -9.28 0.15 0.52
N VAL A 146 -9.46 1.13 -0.36
CA VAL A 146 -10.77 1.58 -0.83
C VAL A 146 -10.79 1.53 -2.34
N TYR A 147 -11.87 1.00 -2.89
CA TYR A 147 -12.21 1.08 -4.30
C TYR A 147 -13.48 1.91 -4.42
N TYR A 148 -13.37 3.05 -5.07
CA TYR A 148 -14.50 3.90 -5.41
C TYR A 148 -14.65 3.91 -6.93
N ARG A 149 -15.90 3.86 -7.39
CA ARG A 149 -16.20 4.07 -8.80
C ARG A 149 -17.44 4.93 -8.96
N THR A 150 -17.40 5.74 -10.01
CA THR A 150 -18.58 6.29 -10.67
C THR A 150 -18.74 5.55 -12.00
N PRO A 151 -19.81 5.77 -12.78
CA PRO A 151 -19.99 5.04 -14.03
C PRO A 151 -18.84 5.18 -15.05
N ASP A 152 -18.07 6.27 -15.01
CA ASP A 152 -16.99 6.56 -15.97
C ASP A 152 -15.61 6.76 -15.31
N THR A 153 -15.53 6.64 -13.98
CA THR A 153 -14.29 6.86 -13.23
C THR A 153 -14.07 5.79 -12.19
N PHE A 154 -12.81 5.54 -11.85
CA PHE A 154 -12.49 4.81 -10.64
C PHE A 154 -11.33 5.43 -9.89
N ARG A 155 -11.35 5.20 -8.58
CA ARG A 155 -10.34 5.63 -7.63
C ARG A 155 -9.98 4.46 -6.73
N LEU A 156 -8.69 4.28 -6.50
CA LEU A 156 -8.14 3.34 -5.54
C LEU A 156 -7.39 4.11 -4.47
N GLU A 157 -7.65 3.83 -3.21
CA GLU A 157 -6.95 4.47 -2.10
C GLU A 157 -6.39 3.43 -1.13
N VAL A 158 -5.25 3.76 -0.51
CA VAL A 158 -4.66 2.97 0.57
C VAL A 158 -3.99 3.88 1.58
N ARG A 159 -4.16 3.54 2.87
CA ARG A 159 -3.49 4.23 3.97
C ARG A 159 -2.08 3.67 4.18
N GLY A 160 -1.09 4.56 4.22
CA GLY A 160 0.31 4.26 4.54
C GLY A 160 0.61 4.18 6.04
N PHE A 161 1.79 3.64 6.33
CA PHE A 161 2.36 3.36 7.65
C PHE A 161 3.14 4.51 8.28
N ALA A 162 3.43 5.56 7.51
CA ALA A 162 4.13 6.72 8.01
C ALA A 162 3.41 7.34 9.23
N THR A 163 4.17 8.03 10.08
CA THR A 163 3.64 8.89 11.15
C THR A 163 4.24 10.29 10.99
N PRO A 164 3.43 11.33 10.66
CA PRO A 164 2.00 11.28 10.34
C PRO A 164 1.71 10.40 9.12
N PHE A 165 0.50 9.83 9.08
CA PHE A 165 0.09 8.91 8.01
C PHE A 165 -0.01 9.65 6.69
N ARG A 166 0.18 8.89 5.61
CA ARG A 166 0.00 9.36 4.24
C ARG A 166 -1.03 8.47 3.57
N THR A 167 -1.72 9.00 2.59
CA THR A 167 -2.66 8.24 1.76
C THR A 167 -2.12 8.19 0.36
N PHE A 168 -2.08 6.99 -0.23
CA PHE A 168 -1.74 6.81 -1.63
C PHE A 168 -3.02 6.60 -2.42
N ILE A 169 -3.16 7.35 -3.50
CA ILE A 169 -4.38 7.40 -4.29
C ILE A 169 -4.00 7.21 -5.76
N TYR A 170 -4.72 6.34 -6.45
CA TYR A 170 -4.66 6.23 -7.89
C TYR A 170 -6.02 6.60 -8.47
N ASP A 171 -6.02 7.60 -9.34
CA ASP A 171 -7.20 8.11 -10.03
C ASP A 171 -7.14 7.76 -11.50
N TYR A 172 -8.28 7.33 -12.02
CA TYR A 172 -8.51 7.14 -13.44
C TYR A 172 -9.88 7.69 -13.80
N VAL A 173 -9.87 8.65 -14.70
CA VAL A 173 -11.07 9.30 -15.25
C VAL A 173 -11.01 9.16 -16.74
N GLU A 174 -12.11 8.71 -17.32
CA GLU A 174 -12.26 8.65 -18.77
C GLU A 174 -13.48 9.45 -19.20
N ASP A 175 -13.29 10.38 -20.14
CA ASP A 175 -14.41 11.12 -20.71
C ASP A 175 -15.23 10.18 -21.61
N PRO A 176 -16.51 9.90 -21.29
CA PRO A 176 -17.32 8.97 -22.04
C PRO A 176 -17.52 9.39 -23.50
N ASN A 177 -17.44 10.69 -23.80
CA ASN A 177 -17.71 11.22 -25.13
C ASN A 177 -16.46 11.26 -26.01
N THR A 178 -15.30 11.65 -25.46
CA THR A 178 -14.15 12.03 -26.30
C THR A 178 -13.12 10.96 -26.53
N GLY A 179 -12.94 10.00 -25.62
CA GLY A 179 -11.72 9.17 -25.66
C GLY A 179 -10.82 9.38 -24.47
N ASN A 180 -10.81 10.61 -23.96
CA ASN A 180 -9.67 11.11 -23.23
C ASN A 180 -9.59 10.52 -21.83
N VAL A 181 -8.41 10.00 -21.51
CA VAL A 181 -8.08 9.44 -20.20
C VAL A 181 -7.24 10.44 -19.44
N THR A 182 -7.64 10.72 -18.21
CA THR A 182 -6.85 11.44 -17.22
C THR A 182 -6.59 10.49 -16.05
N GLU A 183 -5.34 10.07 -15.89
CA GLU A 183 -4.93 9.19 -14.80
C GLU A 183 -3.75 9.76 -14.01
N GLY A 184 -3.61 9.36 -12.75
CA GLY A 184 -2.49 9.78 -11.94
C GLY A 184 -2.39 9.06 -10.60
N PHE A 185 -1.16 8.90 -10.14
CA PHE A 185 -0.85 8.45 -8.79
C PHE A 185 -0.55 9.67 -7.91
N TRP A 186 -1.09 9.68 -6.70
CA TRP A 186 -1.00 10.79 -5.76
C TRP A 186 -0.56 10.29 -4.38
N ASN A 187 0.20 11.15 -3.70
CA ASN A 187 0.59 10.96 -2.31
C ASN A 187 0.06 12.16 -1.50
N CYS A 188 -0.89 11.89 -0.61
CA CYS A 188 -1.55 12.89 0.19
C CYS A 188 -1.08 12.84 1.65
N ALA A 189 -0.93 14.02 2.26
CA ALA A 189 -0.55 14.17 3.66
C ALA A 189 -1.70 13.88 4.65
N ALA A 190 -2.93 13.79 4.17
CA ALA A 190 -4.12 13.46 4.94
C ALA A 190 -5.06 12.51 4.16
N ALA A 191 -6.09 12.00 4.83
CA ALA A 191 -7.14 11.21 4.20
C ALA A 191 -7.98 12.12 3.30
N GLN A 192 -8.31 11.63 2.10
CA GLN A 192 -9.16 12.34 1.15
C GLN A 192 -10.53 11.67 1.10
N ALA A 193 -11.55 12.44 0.77
CA ALA A 193 -12.86 11.86 0.49
C ALA A 193 -12.83 11.23 -0.91
N VAL A 194 -13.25 9.96 -1.01
CA VAL A 194 -13.22 9.19 -2.26
C VAL A 194 -14.10 9.78 -3.37
N ASP A 195 -15.16 10.50 -2.99
CA ASP A 195 -16.18 11.10 -3.84
C ASP A 195 -15.94 12.59 -4.14
N ALA A 196 -14.83 13.15 -3.64
CA ALA A 196 -14.46 14.54 -3.86
C ALA A 196 -13.21 14.69 -4.73
N ALA A 197 -13.00 15.90 -5.26
CA ALA A 197 -11.72 16.25 -5.85
C ALA A 197 -10.60 16.20 -4.79
N LEU A 198 -9.39 15.81 -5.20
CA LEU A 198 -8.23 15.79 -4.31
C LEU A 198 -7.82 17.23 -3.94
N ASP A 199 -7.49 17.46 -2.67
CA ASP A 199 -6.96 18.74 -2.24
C ASP A 199 -5.53 18.94 -2.76
N ALA A 200 -5.34 19.90 -3.65
CA ALA A 200 -4.04 20.23 -4.23
C ALA A 200 -3.02 20.75 -3.18
N ALA A 201 -3.46 21.22 -2.01
CA ALA A 201 -2.56 21.62 -0.93
C ALA A 201 -2.00 20.42 -0.16
N GLU A 202 -2.73 19.30 -0.13
CA GLU A 202 -2.37 18.11 0.65
C GLU A 202 -1.83 16.97 -0.21
N CYS A 203 -2.20 16.93 -1.49
CA CYS A 203 -1.89 15.87 -2.43
C CYS A 203 -0.85 16.29 -3.47
N VAL A 204 0.21 15.49 -3.59
CA VAL A 204 1.25 15.68 -4.60
C VAL A 204 1.18 14.54 -5.61
N ARG A 205 1.13 14.87 -6.89
CA ARG A 205 1.20 13.89 -7.97
C ARG A 205 2.58 13.24 -7.96
N LEU A 206 2.62 11.91 -7.94
CA LEU A 206 3.86 11.17 -8.13
C LEU A 206 4.08 11.01 -9.64
N ASN A 207 5.16 11.58 -10.13
CA ASN A 207 5.63 11.30 -11.49
C ASN A 207 6.25 9.91 -11.48
N ASN A 208 5.70 9.00 -12.28
CA ASN A 208 6.28 7.69 -12.55
C ASN A 208 7.31 7.82 -13.67
#